data_AF-A0A7V2MFZ3-F1
#
_entry.id   AF-A0A7V2MFZ3-F1
#
_cell.length_a   1.000
_cell.length_b   1.000
_cell.length_c   1.000
_cell.angle_alpha   90.00
_cell.angle_beta   90.00
_cell.angle_gamma   90.00
#
_symmetry.space_group_name_H-M   'P 1'
#
loop_
_entity.id
_entity.type
_entity.pdbx_description
1 polymer ?
#
loop_
_entity_poly.entity_id
_entity_poly.type
_entity_poly.pdbx_seq_one_letter_code
_entity_poly.pdbx_strand_id
1 'polypeptide(L)'
;MGPRRAQQIMAPCIAATLGNAAVADRDSLVAHLERLAAGDDVQYELRRRQRFAATYARLREERLRQPQVLIAAPSSVERLRLADLPDGVAVTSGRITITFSDPTEALEKLLALAMAIGNDRDQFEALAAS
;
A
#
# COMPACT_ATOMS: atom_id res chain seq x y z
N MET A 1 -18.66 -11.42 0.48
CA MET A 1 -19.69 -11.60 -0.58
C MET A 1 -21.04 -11.30 0.04
N GLY A 2 -21.78 -10.31 -0.46
CA GLY A 2 -23.10 -9.96 0.09
C GLY A 2 -24.24 -10.81 -0.48
N PRO A 3 -25.41 -10.87 0.19
CA PRO A 3 -26.54 -11.73 -0.20
C PRO A 3 -27.05 -11.46 -1.63
N ARG A 4 -26.96 -10.20 -2.08
CA ARG A 4 -27.35 -9.75 -3.42
C ARG A 4 -26.56 -10.43 -4.55
N ARG A 5 -25.27 -10.70 -4.34
CA ARG A 5 -24.40 -11.31 -5.36
C ARG A 5 -24.61 -12.83 -5.44
N ALA A 6 -24.90 -13.47 -4.31
CA ALA A 6 -25.30 -14.87 -4.28
C ALA A 6 -26.63 -15.09 -5.02
N GLN A 7 -27.61 -14.19 -4.84
CA GLN A 7 -28.88 -14.24 -5.56
C GLN A 7 -28.70 -14.08 -7.08
N GLN A 8 -27.84 -13.16 -7.53
CA GLN A 8 -27.56 -12.95 -8.96
C GLN A 8 -26.89 -14.17 -9.61
N ILE A 9 -25.99 -14.85 -8.88
CA ILE A 9 -25.31 -16.06 -9.37
C ILE A 9 -26.29 -17.25 -9.41
N MET A 10 -27.21 -17.35 -8.45
CA MET A 10 -28.16 -18.47 -8.39
C MET A 10 -29.39 -18.28 -9.28
N ALA A 11 -29.78 -17.05 -9.61
CA ALA A 11 -30.99 -16.74 -10.38
C ALA A 11 -31.19 -17.56 -11.67
N PRO A 12 -30.15 -17.83 -12.49
CA PRO A 12 -30.31 -18.63 -13.71
C PRO A 12 -30.61 -20.11 -13.47
N CYS A 13 -30.41 -20.61 -12.25
CA CYS A 13 -30.57 -22.03 -11.88
C CYS A 13 -31.88 -22.32 -11.14
N ILE A 14 -32.67 -21.29 -10.84
CA ILE A 14 -33.91 -21.45 -10.06
C ILE A 14 -34.97 -22.07 -10.97
N ALA A 15 -35.36 -23.30 -10.67
CA ALA A 15 -36.37 -24.05 -11.40
C ALA A 15 -37.79 -23.79 -10.86
N ALA A 16 -37.92 -23.52 -9.56
CA ALA A 16 -39.18 -23.18 -8.92
C ALA A 16 -38.95 -22.41 -7.61
N THR A 17 -39.99 -21.76 -7.09
CA THR A 17 -39.98 -21.11 -5.77
C THR A 17 -41.00 -21.80 -4.87
N LEU A 18 -40.57 -22.25 -3.69
CA LEU A 18 -41.44 -22.83 -2.68
C LEU A 18 -41.45 -21.89 -1.45
N GLY A 19 -42.49 -21.06 -1.35
CA GLY A 19 -42.54 -19.99 -0.35
C GLY A 19 -41.39 -18.98 -0.54
N ASN A 20 -40.52 -18.84 0.47
CA ASN A 20 -39.34 -17.96 0.42
C ASN A 20 -38.05 -18.68 -0.03
N ALA A 21 -38.12 -19.96 -0.39
CA ALA A 21 -36.97 -20.76 -0.81
C ALA A 21 -36.98 -20.96 -2.32
N ALA A 22 -35.83 -20.70 -2.97
CA ALA A 22 -35.61 -21.04 -4.36
C ALA A 22 -35.17 -22.50 -4.47
N VAL A 23 -35.80 -23.26 -5.37
CA VAL A 23 -35.47 -24.66 -5.67
C VAL A 23 -34.72 -24.69 -6.99
N ALA A 24 -33.55 -25.30 -6.99
CA ALA A 24 -32.72 -25.52 -8.17
C ALA A 24 -32.48 -27.01 -8.35
N ASP A 25 -32.45 -27.46 -9.60
CA ASP A 25 -31.93 -28.79 -9.91
C ASP A 25 -30.43 -28.84 -9.62
N ARG A 26 -29.99 -29.90 -8.93
CA ARG A 26 -28.62 -30.03 -8.44
C ARG A 26 -27.62 -30.05 -9.58
N ASP A 27 -27.89 -30.83 -10.62
CA ASP A 27 -26.94 -31.04 -11.70
C ASP A 27 -26.86 -29.80 -12.60
N SER A 28 -27.98 -29.10 -12.78
CA SER A 28 -28.03 -27.80 -13.44
C SER A 28 -27.26 -26.72 -12.67
N LEU A 29 -27.35 -26.71 -11.34
CA LEU A 29 -26.60 -25.78 -10.49
C LEU A 29 -25.09 -26.07 -10.54
N VAL A 30 -24.68 -27.33 -10.45
CA VAL A 30 -23.28 -27.75 -10.57
C VAL A 30 -22.72 -27.33 -11.93
N ALA A 31 -23.40 -27.64 -13.03
CA ALA A 31 -22.96 -27.28 -14.37
C ALA A 31 -22.91 -25.75 -14.61
N HIS A 32 -23.74 -24.97 -13.92
CA HIS A 32 -23.68 -23.51 -13.99
C HIS A 32 -22.48 -22.93 -13.22
N LEU A 33 -22.23 -23.44 -12.02
CA LEU A 33 -21.08 -23.03 -11.21
C LEU A 33 -19.75 -23.44 -11.86
N GLU A 34 -19.69 -24.61 -12.49
CA GLU A 34 -18.51 -25.05 -13.26
C GLU A 34 -18.25 -24.15 -14.47
N ARG A 35 -19.29 -23.74 -15.21
CA ARG A 35 -19.15 -22.76 -16.31
C ARG A 35 -18.69 -21.39 -15.82
N LEU A 36 -19.20 -20.92 -14.69
CA LEU A 36 -18.75 -19.67 -14.07
C LEU A 36 -17.30 -19.75 -13.60
N ALA A 37 -16.87 -20.90 -13.06
CA ALA A 37 -15.50 -21.14 -12.63
C ALA A 37 -14.52 -21.35 -13.79
N ALA A 38 -15.01 -21.87 -14.93
CA ALA A 38 -14.27 -22.03 -16.17
C ALA A 38 -14.17 -20.73 -16.99
N GLY A 39 -14.92 -19.68 -16.62
CA GLY A 39 -14.84 -18.37 -17.25
C GLY A 39 -13.46 -17.72 -17.09
N ASP A 40 -12.99 -17.07 -18.15
CA ASP A 40 -11.65 -16.45 -18.23
C ASP A 40 -11.35 -15.49 -17.07
N ASP A 41 -12.36 -14.82 -16.52
CA ASP A 41 -12.23 -13.87 -15.40
C ASP A 41 -11.75 -14.51 -14.10
N VAL A 42 -12.18 -15.74 -13.80
CA VAL A 42 -11.77 -16.45 -12.56
C VAL A 42 -10.33 -16.94 -12.69
N GLN A 43 -9.97 -17.51 -13.85
CA GLN A 43 -8.60 -17.94 -14.14
C GLN A 43 -7.64 -16.76 -14.26
N TYR A 44 -8.10 -15.62 -14.78
CA TYR A 44 -7.35 -14.37 -14.80
C TYR A 44 -7.07 -13.86 -13.38
N GLU A 45 -8.10 -13.78 -12.52
CA GLU A 45 -7.95 -13.29 -11.15
C GLU A 45 -7.09 -14.24 -10.29
N LEU A 46 -7.19 -15.56 -10.48
CA LEU A 46 -6.31 -16.54 -9.83
C LEU A 46 -4.84 -16.33 -10.24
N ARG A 47 -4.57 -16.20 -11.55
CA ARG A 47 -3.21 -15.92 -12.06
C ARG A 47 -2.69 -14.57 -11.57
N ARG A 48 -3.55 -13.55 -11.50
CA ARG A 48 -3.20 -12.24 -10.97
C ARG A 48 -2.80 -12.29 -9.50
N ARG A 49 -3.56 -13.02 -8.67
CA ARG A 49 -3.23 -13.24 -7.24
C ARG A 49 -1.93 -14.01 -7.05
N GLN A 50 -1.70 -15.05 -7.85
CA GLN A 50 -0.44 -15.80 -7.82
C GLN A 50 0.76 -14.93 -8.19
N ARG A 51 0.64 -14.12 -9.26
CA ARG A 51 1.67 -13.16 -9.65
C ARG A 51 1.94 -12.14 -8.53
N PHE A 52 0.90 -11.60 -7.92
CA PHE A 52 1.04 -10.67 -6.81
C PHE A 52 1.75 -11.32 -5.60
N ALA A 53 1.36 -12.54 -5.22
CA ALA A 53 1.98 -13.27 -4.13
C ALA A 53 3.47 -13.56 -4.41
N ALA A 54 3.82 -13.95 -5.63
CA ALA A 54 5.20 -14.19 -6.03
C ALA A 54 6.05 -12.90 -5.98
N THR A 55 5.52 -11.79 -6.51
CA THR A 55 6.19 -10.48 -6.43
C THR A 55 6.37 -10.03 -4.97
N TYR A 56 5.34 -10.19 -4.14
CA TYR A 56 5.41 -9.84 -2.73
C TYR A 56 6.43 -10.69 -1.96
N ALA A 57 6.47 -12.01 -2.21
CA ALA A 57 7.44 -12.90 -1.60
C ALA A 57 8.88 -12.49 -1.95
N ARG A 58 9.13 -12.16 -3.23
CA ARG A 58 10.42 -11.66 -3.68
C ARG A 58 10.82 -10.35 -2.99
N LEU A 59 9.92 -9.37 -2.94
CA LEU A 59 10.18 -8.10 -2.24
C LEU A 59 10.47 -8.31 -0.75
N ARG A 60 9.77 -9.26 -0.12
CA ARG A 60 10.01 -9.65 1.27
C ARG A 60 11.40 -10.26 1.46
N GLU A 61 11.83 -11.16 0.58
CA GLU A 61 13.18 -11.73 0.62
C GLU A 61 14.27 -10.68 0.41
N GLU A 62 14.09 -9.78 -0.55
CA GLU A 62 15.01 -8.66 -0.80
C GLU A 62 15.13 -7.77 0.45
N ARG A 63 14.01 -7.46 1.12
CA ARG A 63 13.98 -6.74 2.40
C ARG A 63 14.64 -7.48 3.56
N LEU A 64 14.55 -8.81 3.62
CA LEU A 64 15.23 -9.60 4.65
C LEU A 64 16.75 -9.66 4.42
N ARG A 65 17.18 -9.71 3.15
CA ARG A 65 18.62 -9.70 2.78
C ARG A 65 19.27 -8.32 2.96
N GLN A 66 18.52 -7.25 2.72
CA GLN A 66 18.94 -5.88 2.95
C GLN A 66 17.87 -5.18 3.81
N PRO A 67 17.94 -5.33 5.14
CA PRO A 67 17.02 -4.63 6.03
C PRO A 67 17.19 -3.13 5.81
N GLN A 68 16.21 -2.51 5.16
CA GLN A 68 16.11 -1.05 5.17
C GLN A 68 15.97 -0.64 6.63
N VAL A 69 16.84 0.27 7.07
CA VAL A 69 16.68 0.90 8.38
C VAL A 69 15.32 1.61 8.33
N LEU A 70 14.32 0.98 8.94
CA LEU A 70 12.98 1.54 9.06
C LEU A 70 13.08 2.64 10.10
N ILE A 71 13.44 3.82 9.63
CA ILE A 71 13.30 5.03 10.41
C ILE A 71 11.82 5.30 10.46
N ALA A 72 11.24 5.33 11.66
CA ALA A 72 9.86 5.75 11.82
C ALA A 72 9.77 7.18 11.26
N ALA A 73 9.04 7.36 10.16
CA ALA A 73 8.75 8.70 9.68
C ALA A 73 8.03 9.43 10.84
N PRO A 74 8.52 10.59 11.30
CA PRO A 74 7.83 11.37 12.32
C PRO A 74 6.37 11.53 11.89
N SER A 75 5.41 11.33 12.80
CA SER A 75 3.96 11.37 12.53
C SER A 75 3.42 12.71 12.01
N SER A 76 4.30 13.69 11.79
CA SER A 76 4.07 15.04 11.28
C SER A 76 4.49 15.24 9.82
N VAL A 77 4.61 14.16 9.02
CA VAL A 77 5.05 14.18 7.60
C VAL A 77 4.35 15.25 6.75
N GLU A 78 3.07 15.54 7.01
CA GLU A 78 2.29 16.53 6.24
C GLU A 78 2.57 18.01 6.62
N ARG A 79 3.33 18.29 7.70
CA ARG A 79 3.54 19.66 8.21
C ARG A 79 4.97 20.00 8.60
N LEU A 80 5.95 19.13 8.35
CA LEU A 80 7.34 19.45 8.70
C LEU A 80 7.88 20.54 7.77
N ARG A 81 8.12 21.73 8.34
CA ARG A 81 8.68 22.90 7.65
C ARG A 81 10.15 23.09 8.02
N LEU A 82 10.87 23.90 7.26
CA LEU A 82 12.26 24.28 7.61
C LEU A 82 12.36 24.97 8.97
N ALA A 83 11.30 25.67 9.38
CA ALA A 83 11.22 26.30 10.71
C ALA A 83 11.07 25.30 11.86
N ASP A 84 10.62 24.08 11.57
CA ASP A 84 10.31 23.03 12.54
C ASP A 84 11.33 21.89 12.51
N LEU A 85 12.55 22.17 12.03
CA LEU A 85 13.62 21.17 11.97
C LEU A 85 14.01 20.68 13.38
N PRO A 86 14.30 19.37 13.53
CA PRO A 86 14.72 18.82 14.82
C PRO A 86 16.04 19.44 15.28
N ASP A 87 16.18 19.58 16.60
CA ASP A 87 17.38 20.13 17.23
C ASP A 87 18.65 19.44 16.72
N GLY A 88 19.65 20.25 16.38
CA GLY A 88 20.91 19.77 15.80
C GLY A 88 20.93 19.70 14.27
N VAL A 89 19.83 20.02 13.59
CA VAL A 89 19.83 20.27 12.13
C VAL A 89 19.81 21.77 11.86
N ALA A 90 20.81 22.25 11.12
CA ALA A 90 20.89 23.65 10.71
C ALA A 90 21.21 23.77 9.22
N VAL A 91 20.48 24.64 8.53
CA VAL A 91 20.77 25.05 7.15
C VAL A 91 21.25 26.49 7.17
N THR A 92 22.40 26.72 6.55
CA THR A 92 23.04 28.02 6.39
C THR A 92 23.54 28.14 4.95
N SER A 93 23.89 29.34 4.51
CA SER A 93 24.40 29.58 3.17
C SER A 93 25.56 28.63 2.83
N GLY A 94 25.37 27.81 1.80
CA GLY A 94 26.35 26.79 1.36
C GLY A 94 26.65 25.67 2.35
N ARG A 95 25.95 25.54 3.49
CA ARG A 95 26.26 24.55 4.52
C ARG A 95 25.05 24.02 5.27
N ILE A 96 24.97 22.70 5.33
CA ILE A 96 24.04 21.94 6.17
C ILE A 96 24.85 21.27 7.28
N THR A 97 24.42 21.42 8.53
CA THR A 97 25.04 20.77 9.70
C THR A 97 24.01 19.86 10.36
N ILE A 98 24.42 18.63 10.69
CA ILE A 98 23.61 17.65 11.42
C ILE A 98 24.46 17.12 12.57
N THR A 99 24.01 17.34 13.81
CA THR A 99 24.59 16.73 15.01
C THR A 99 23.71 15.56 15.46
N PHE A 100 24.32 14.45 15.85
CA PHE A 100 23.64 13.24 16.29
C PHE A 100 24.52 12.46 17.26
N SER A 101 23.88 11.67 18.12
CA SER A 101 24.52 10.85 19.15
C SER A 101 24.67 9.40 18.71
N ASP A 102 23.80 8.93 17.83
CA ASP A 102 23.84 7.58 17.25
C ASP A 102 23.46 7.55 15.75
N PRO A 103 23.78 6.46 15.03
CA PRO A 103 23.52 6.37 13.59
C PRO A 103 22.03 6.39 13.21
N THR A 104 21.12 5.95 14.06
CA THR A 104 19.68 5.99 13.78
C THR A 104 19.17 7.42 13.85
N GLU A 105 19.58 8.18 14.87
CA GLU A 105 19.28 9.60 15.01
C GLU A 105 19.77 10.42 13.79
N ALA A 106 20.96 10.08 13.26
CA ALA A 106 21.48 10.71 12.05
C ALA A 106 20.54 10.55 10.85
N LEU A 107 20.02 9.33 10.66
CA LEU A 107 19.12 9.02 9.56
C LEU A 107 17.73 9.64 9.74
N GLU A 108 17.23 9.71 10.97
CA GLU A 108 16.01 10.45 11.33
C GLU A 108 16.12 11.92 10.95
N LYS A 109 17.22 12.57 11.33
CA LYS A 109 17.48 13.98 11.03
C LYS A 109 17.65 14.26 9.53
N LEU A 110 18.31 13.35 8.80
CA LEU A 110 18.42 13.44 7.35
C LEU A 110 17.06 13.33 6.65
N LEU A 111 16.22 12.40 7.08
CA LEU A 111 14.88 12.23 6.53
C LEU A 111 14.01 13.46 6.83
N ALA A 112 14.06 13.97 8.07
CA ALA A 112 13.37 15.19 8.47
C ALA A 112 13.76 16.39 7.57
N LEU A 113 15.06 16.57 7.34
CA LEU A 113 15.55 17.62 6.45
C LEU A 113 15.05 17.45 5.00
N ALA A 114 15.15 16.25 4.44
CA ALA A 114 14.68 15.99 3.08
C ALA A 114 13.19 16.29 2.90
N MET A 115 12.37 15.95 3.90
CA MET A 115 10.93 16.27 3.89
C MET A 115 10.68 17.78 4.01
N ALA A 116 11.39 18.47 4.92
CA ALA A 116 11.26 19.92 5.09
C ALA A 116 11.62 20.69 3.80
N ILE A 117 12.66 20.26 3.09
CA ILE A 117 13.03 20.83 1.78
C ILE A 117 11.95 20.55 0.72
N GLY A 118 11.35 19.37 0.75
CA GLY A 118 10.25 19.03 -0.15
C GLY A 118 9.02 19.91 0.05
N ASN A 119 8.73 20.30 1.30
CA ASN A 119 7.60 21.15 1.65
C ASN A 119 7.88 22.65 1.43
N ASP A 120 9.09 23.13 1.76
CA ASP A 120 9.47 24.56 1.72
C ASP A 120 10.66 24.82 0.78
N ARG A 121 10.54 24.37 -0.47
CA ARG A 121 11.61 24.43 -1.48
C ARG A 121 12.20 25.84 -1.65
N ASP A 122 11.34 26.84 -1.84
CA ASP A 122 11.77 28.23 -2.10
C ASP A 122 12.52 28.83 -0.90
N GLN A 123 12.08 28.51 0.31
CA GLN A 123 12.72 28.98 1.54
C GLN A 123 14.07 28.29 1.76
N PHE A 124 14.19 27.00 1.41
CA PHE A 124 15.48 26.32 1.44
C PHE A 124 16.47 26.96 0.47
N GLU A 125 16.04 27.24 -0.76
CA GLU A 125 16.90 27.89 -1.76
C GLU A 125 17.35 29.28 -1.30
N ALA A 126 16.47 30.07 -0.70
CA ALA A 126 16.83 31.36 -0.11
C ALA A 126 17.84 31.26 1.05
N LEU A 127 17.72 30.24 1.92
CA LEU A 127 18.62 30.02 3.05
C LEU A 127 19.98 29.43 2.64
N ALA A 128 20.00 28.59 1.62
CA ALA A 128 21.18 27.86 1.16
C ALA A 128 21.98 28.62 0.10
N ALA A 129 21.39 29.60 -0.58
CA ALA A 129 22.06 30.45 -1.56
C ALA A 129 23.17 31.30 -0.92
N SER A 130 24.20 31.61 -1.71
CA SER A 130 25.38 32.42 -1.36
C SER A 130 25.16 33.91 -1.59
#